data_AF-A0A2V2EKR9-F1
#
_entry.id   AF-A0A2V2EKR9-F1
#
_cell.length_a   1.000
_cell.length_b   1.000
_cell.length_c   1.000
_cell.angle_alpha   90.00
_cell.angle_beta   90.00
_cell.angle_gamma   90.00
#
_symmetry.space_group_name_H-M   'P 1'
#
loop_
_entity.id
_entity.type
_entity.pdbx_description
1 polymer ?
#
loop_
_entity_poly.entity_id
_entity_poly.type
_entity_poly.pdbx_seq_one_letter_code
_entity_poly.pdbx_strand_id
1 'polypeptide(L)'
;MKNSALEKHIDSLRAGDMRAFDAVYEQTNRPVYFAILYIVRDKMCAEDILQDTFIRALQSLHSYQSGTNFTGWLIRIGKNLALNHIKRAKREVATDFDTDTYKYGTSETKIPFIFDIAAKHLAEDEYEILMLCQVAGYKRREVAQMLNLPIGTVTWKNNEALKKLKKILEKEDAV
;
A
#
# COMPACT_ATOMS: atom_id res chain seq x y z
N MET A 1 -5.68 -21.94 -0.30
CA MET A 1 -5.14 -22.34 -1.62
C MET A 1 -4.31 -21.26 -2.31
N LYS A 2 -4.65 -19.95 -2.25
CA LYS A 2 -3.89 -18.88 -2.96
C LYS A 2 -2.39 -18.76 -2.59
N ASN A 3 -1.97 -19.07 -1.36
CA ASN A 3 -0.56 -18.95 -0.97
C ASN A 3 0.38 -20.02 -1.58
N SER A 4 -0.11 -21.20 -1.98
CA SER A 4 0.79 -22.29 -2.38
C SER A 4 1.47 -22.06 -3.74
N ALA A 5 0.79 -21.40 -4.69
CA ALA A 5 1.38 -21.09 -6.00
C ALA A 5 2.40 -19.95 -5.89
N LEU A 6 2.07 -18.88 -5.15
CA LEU A 6 2.97 -17.76 -4.92
C LEU A 6 4.26 -18.20 -4.20
N GLU A 7 4.15 -19.02 -3.17
CA GLU A 7 5.32 -19.57 -2.44
C GLU A 7 6.24 -20.37 -3.35
N LYS A 8 5.71 -21.16 -4.30
CA LYS A 8 6.54 -21.88 -5.29
C LYS A 8 7.35 -20.93 -6.17
N HIS A 9 6.75 -19.82 -6.61
CA HIS A 9 7.47 -18.82 -7.40
C HIS A 9 8.52 -18.08 -6.56
N ILE A 10 8.23 -17.81 -5.27
CA ILE A 10 9.19 -17.23 -4.33
C ILE A 10 10.38 -18.18 -4.10
N ASP A 11 10.12 -19.47 -3.91
CA ASP A 11 11.18 -20.47 -3.73
C ASP A 11 12.03 -20.61 -5.00
N SER A 12 11.40 -20.51 -6.19
CA SER A 12 12.11 -20.50 -7.47
C SER A 12 13.00 -19.26 -7.62
N LEU A 13 12.51 -18.08 -7.22
CA LEU A 13 13.32 -16.86 -7.16
C LEU A 13 14.49 -16.99 -6.18
N ARG A 14 14.27 -17.62 -5.02
CA ARG A 14 15.33 -17.87 -4.03
C ARG A 14 16.42 -18.81 -4.57
N ALA A 15 16.04 -19.72 -5.47
CA ALA A 15 16.96 -20.58 -6.21
C ALA A 15 17.64 -19.89 -7.42
N GLY A 16 17.32 -18.61 -7.70
CA GLY A 16 17.91 -17.83 -8.79
C GLY A 16 17.13 -17.86 -10.11
N ASP A 17 15.96 -18.50 -10.16
CA ASP A 17 15.13 -18.53 -11.37
C ASP A 17 14.31 -17.24 -11.53
N MET A 18 14.89 -16.26 -12.20
CA MET A 18 14.26 -14.97 -12.46
C MET A 18 12.99 -15.04 -13.33
N ARG A 19 12.73 -16.16 -14.02
CA ARG A 19 11.47 -16.34 -14.78
C ARG A 19 10.25 -16.37 -13.87
N ALA A 20 10.44 -16.66 -12.58
CA ALA A 20 9.37 -16.59 -11.59
C ALA A 20 9.04 -15.17 -11.12
N PHE A 21 9.85 -14.17 -11.51
CA PHE A 21 9.67 -12.78 -11.07
C PHE A 21 8.33 -12.21 -11.54
N ASP A 22 7.99 -12.37 -12.82
CA ASP A 22 6.75 -11.81 -13.39
C ASP A 22 5.52 -12.32 -12.64
N ALA A 23 5.48 -13.62 -12.33
CA ALA A 23 4.38 -14.23 -11.59
C ALA A 23 4.25 -13.68 -10.15
N VAL A 24 5.38 -13.40 -9.48
CA VAL A 24 5.39 -12.76 -8.16
C VAL A 24 4.97 -11.30 -8.28
N TYR A 25 5.50 -10.58 -9.26
CA TYR A 25 5.21 -9.18 -9.50
C TYR A 25 3.73 -8.97 -9.79
N GLU A 26 3.14 -9.69 -10.75
CA GLU A 26 1.72 -9.55 -11.10
C GLU A 26 0.77 -9.78 -9.92
N GLN A 27 1.09 -10.74 -9.06
CA GLN A 27 0.27 -11.06 -7.89
C GLN A 27 0.39 -10.04 -6.75
N THR A 28 1.46 -9.25 -6.71
CA THR A 28 1.80 -8.45 -5.53
C THR A 28 1.97 -6.96 -5.79
N ASN A 29 2.19 -6.52 -7.04
CA ASN A 29 2.51 -5.12 -7.35
C ASN A 29 1.38 -4.17 -6.94
N ARG A 30 0.12 -4.49 -7.24
CA ARG A 30 -1.03 -3.60 -7.02
C ARG A 30 -1.19 -3.19 -5.55
N PRO A 31 -1.28 -4.12 -4.58
CA PRO A 31 -1.40 -3.72 -3.18
C PRO A 31 -0.17 -2.97 -2.66
N VAL A 32 1.03 -3.29 -3.15
CA VAL A 32 2.26 -2.56 -2.76
C VAL A 32 2.25 -1.14 -3.32
N TYR A 33 1.89 -0.97 -4.60
CA TYR A 33 1.74 0.32 -5.25
C TYR A 33 0.74 1.21 -4.51
N PHE A 34 -0.45 0.69 -4.19
CA PHE A 34 -1.47 1.45 -3.48
C PHE A 34 -1.03 1.83 -2.06
N ALA A 35 -0.30 0.97 -1.36
CA ALA A 35 0.28 1.28 -0.06
C ALA A 35 1.28 2.45 -0.12
N ILE A 36 2.13 2.45 -1.15
CA ILE A 36 3.10 3.52 -1.41
C ILE A 36 2.38 4.81 -1.80
N LEU A 37 1.45 4.75 -2.75
CA LEU A 37 0.71 5.88 -3.26
C LEU A 37 -0.12 6.57 -2.17
N TYR A 38 -0.68 5.82 -1.23
CA TYR A 38 -1.37 6.39 -0.08
C TYR A 38 -0.45 7.28 0.77
N ILE A 39 0.83 6.92 0.86
CA ILE A 39 1.83 7.66 1.62
C ILE A 39 2.31 8.89 0.83
N VAL A 40 2.79 8.69 -0.40
CA VAL A 40 3.44 9.77 -1.18
C VAL A 40 2.47 10.69 -1.91
N ARG A 41 1.24 10.22 -2.18
CA ARG A 41 0.18 10.95 -2.89
C ARG A 41 0.56 11.48 -4.28
N ASP A 42 1.59 10.91 -4.88
CA ASP A 42 2.08 11.22 -6.22
C ASP A 42 2.31 9.91 -6.99
N LYS A 43 1.79 9.84 -8.23
CA LYS A 43 1.82 8.59 -9.02
C LYS A 43 3.22 8.25 -9.51
N MET A 44 3.95 9.24 -10.01
CA MET A 44 5.30 9.03 -10.56
C MET A 44 6.24 8.56 -9.44
N CYS A 45 6.22 9.26 -8.31
CA CYS A 45 6.97 8.87 -7.12
C CYS A 45 6.55 7.48 -6.62
N ALA A 46 5.25 7.14 -6.66
CA ALA A 46 4.80 5.82 -6.25
C ALA A 46 5.31 4.71 -7.18
N GLU A 47 5.36 4.94 -8.49
CA GLU A 47 5.93 4.02 -9.47
C GLU A 47 7.44 3.82 -9.26
N ASP A 48 8.19 4.91 -9.05
CA ASP A 48 9.63 4.86 -8.78
C ASP A 48 9.93 4.08 -7.48
N ILE A 49 9.21 4.38 -6.40
CA ILE A 49 9.37 3.69 -5.13
C ILE A 49 8.94 2.22 -5.23
N LEU A 50 7.94 1.90 -6.05
CA LEU A 50 7.53 0.52 -6.29
C LEU A 50 8.67 -0.27 -6.94
N GLN A 51 9.33 0.29 -7.96
CA GLN A 51 10.48 -0.34 -8.60
C GLN A 51 11.60 -0.61 -7.59
N ASP A 52 11.99 0.41 -6.82
CA ASP A 52 12.98 0.28 -5.74
C ASP A 52 12.58 -0.77 -4.69
N THR A 53 11.28 -0.89 -4.40
CA THR A 53 10.74 -1.88 -3.46
C THR A 53 11.05 -3.30 -3.95
N PHE A 54 10.77 -3.61 -5.22
CA PHE A 54 11.03 -4.93 -5.78
C PHE A 54 12.53 -5.23 -5.91
N ILE A 55 13.35 -4.24 -6.26
CA ILE A 55 14.82 -4.40 -6.29
C ILE A 55 15.34 -4.78 -4.90
N ARG A 56 14.94 -4.04 -3.86
CA ARG A 56 15.34 -4.33 -2.47
C ARG A 56 14.76 -5.64 -1.97
N ALA A 57 13.55 -5.99 -2.38
CA ALA A 57 12.94 -7.27 -2.04
C ALA A 57 13.75 -8.44 -2.61
N LEU A 58 14.19 -8.36 -3.87
CA LEU A 58 15.04 -9.39 -4.47
C LEU A 58 16.38 -9.52 -3.72
N GLN A 59 17.02 -8.40 -3.38
CA GLN A 59 18.28 -8.38 -2.61
C GLN A 59 18.13 -8.98 -1.20
N SER A 60 16.96 -8.80 -0.58
CA SER A 60 16.68 -9.23 0.79
C SER A 60 15.77 -10.46 0.87
N LEU A 61 15.56 -11.17 -0.25
CA LEU A 61 14.60 -12.28 -0.34
C LEU A 61 14.91 -13.42 0.63
N HIS A 62 16.19 -13.62 0.96
CA HIS A 62 16.64 -14.57 1.97
C HIS A 62 16.08 -14.28 3.38
N SER A 63 15.73 -13.03 3.68
CA SER A 63 15.14 -12.62 4.97
C SER A 63 13.64 -12.89 5.06
N TYR A 64 12.98 -13.19 3.94
CA TYR A 64 11.56 -13.56 3.94
C TYR A 64 11.37 -14.96 4.52
N GLN A 65 10.51 -15.06 5.53
CA GLN A 65 10.10 -16.31 6.15
C GLN A 65 8.94 -16.93 5.36
N SER A 66 9.20 -18.06 4.71
CA SER A 66 8.19 -18.80 3.94
C SER A 66 6.96 -19.16 4.80
N GLY A 67 5.78 -19.11 4.18
CA GLY A 67 4.51 -19.34 4.87
C GLY A 67 3.97 -18.14 5.65
N THR A 68 4.69 -17.02 5.68
CA THR A 68 4.17 -15.74 6.18
C THR A 68 3.48 -14.94 5.06
N ASN A 69 3.05 -13.70 5.31
CA ASN A 69 2.40 -12.89 4.28
C ASN A 69 3.45 -12.14 3.44
N PHE A 70 3.84 -12.70 2.29
CA PHE A 70 4.81 -12.09 1.38
C PHE A 70 4.40 -10.68 0.91
N THR A 71 3.14 -10.48 0.52
CA THR A 71 2.64 -9.16 0.12
C THR A 71 2.77 -8.15 1.26
N GLY A 72 2.48 -8.56 2.51
CA GLY A 72 2.67 -7.74 3.69
C GLY A 72 4.15 -7.40 3.96
N TRP A 73 5.06 -8.32 3.66
CA TRP A 73 6.50 -8.08 3.72
C TRP A 73 6.96 -7.06 2.68
N LEU A 74 6.49 -7.17 1.42
CA LEU A 74 6.73 -6.16 0.37
C LEU A 74 6.17 -4.79 0.74
N ILE A 75 4.94 -4.73 1.24
CA ILE A 75 4.31 -3.49 1.71
C ILE A 75 5.18 -2.83 2.78
N ARG A 76 5.76 -3.59 3.72
CA ARG A 76 6.65 -3.03 4.74
C ARG A 76 7.89 -2.38 4.12
N ILE A 77 8.50 -3.01 3.12
CA ILE A 77 9.66 -2.44 2.39
C ILE A 77 9.23 -1.14 1.71
N GLY A 78 8.16 -1.18 0.90
CA GLY A 78 7.68 0.00 0.15
C GLY A 78 7.26 1.16 1.05
N LYS A 79 6.59 0.89 2.17
CA LYS A 79 6.25 1.91 3.17
C LYS A 79 7.47 2.59 3.74
N ASN A 80 8.52 1.83 4.07
CA ASN A 80 9.74 2.41 4.62
C ASN A 80 10.42 3.33 3.61
N LEU A 81 10.44 2.95 2.32
CA LEU A 81 10.95 3.80 1.25
C LEU A 81 10.12 5.06 1.07
N ALA A 82 8.79 4.93 1.02
CA ALA A 82 7.87 6.05 0.90
C ALA A 82 8.01 7.06 2.05
N LEU A 83 8.08 6.57 3.30
CA LEU A 83 8.29 7.42 4.47
C LEU A 83 9.66 8.10 4.44
N ASN A 84 10.70 7.42 3.96
CA ASN A 84 12.03 8.01 3.81
C ASN A 84 12.06 9.07 2.70
N HIS A 85 11.37 8.85 1.59
CA HIS A 85 11.23 9.82 0.50
C HIS A 85 10.58 11.12 1.01
N ILE A 86 9.45 11.03 1.71
CA ILE A 86 8.79 12.21 2.30
C ILE A 86 9.69 12.93 3.31
N LYS A 87 10.41 12.18 4.15
CA LYS A 87 11.33 12.77 5.14
C LYS A 87 12.49 13.52 4.47
N ARG A 88 13.01 13.02 3.34
CA ARG A 88 14.08 13.69 2.59
C ARG A 88 13.57 14.96 1.91
N ALA A 89 12.45 14.87 1.19
CA ALA A 89 11.82 16.02 0.55
C ALA A 89 11.56 17.16 1.56
N LYS A 90 11.05 16.84 2.76
CA LYS A 90 10.84 17.86 3.82
C LYS A 90 12.14 18.52 4.31
N ARG A 91 13.27 17.81 4.31
CA ARG A 91 14.56 18.37 4.74
C ARG A 91 15.17 19.25 3.66
N GLU A 92 15.07 18.85 2.40
CA GLU A 92 15.54 19.61 1.24
C GLU A 92 14.78 20.95 1.12
N VAL A 93 13.47 20.93 1.39
CA VAL A 93 12.64 22.16 1.47
C VAL A 93 13.06 23.07 2.62
N ALA A 94 13.41 22.51 3.80
CA ALA A 94 13.76 23.29 4.98
C ALA A 94 15.12 24.00 4.88
N THR A 95 15.99 23.59 3.96
CA THR A 95 17.27 24.25 3.67
C THR A 95 17.17 25.40 2.68
N ASP A 96 16.02 25.56 2.01
CA ASP A 96 15.81 26.59 1.00
C ASP A 96 14.74 27.58 1.50
N PHE A 97 15.16 28.56 2.30
CA PHE A 97 14.28 29.66 2.72
C PHE A 97 14.22 30.72 1.61
N ASP A 98 13.22 30.61 0.72
CA ASP A 98 12.26 31.66 0.38
C ASP A 98 11.25 31.12 -0.66
N THR A 99 10.03 31.66 -0.63
CA THR A 99 8.93 31.46 -1.62
C THR A 99 8.27 30.08 -1.74
N ASP A 100 7.10 29.94 -1.10
CA ASP A 100 5.77 29.67 -1.71
C ASP A 100 5.64 28.86 -3.02
N THR A 101 6.53 27.89 -3.29
CA THR A 101 6.57 27.23 -4.59
C THR A 101 7.01 25.78 -4.54
N TYR A 102 6.28 24.97 -3.76
CA TYR A 102 6.20 23.53 -4.06
C TYR A 102 4.81 23.18 -4.57
N LYS A 103 4.46 23.76 -5.73
CA LYS A 103 3.60 23.08 -6.70
C LYS A 103 4.47 22.05 -7.43
N TYR A 104 4.84 20.96 -6.73
CA TYR A 104 5.09 19.72 -7.45
C TYR A 104 3.82 19.46 -8.27
N GLY A 105 4.01 19.34 -9.58
CA GLY A 105 3.02 19.62 -10.60
C GLY A 105 1.58 19.26 -10.21
N THR A 106 0.68 20.20 -10.48
CA THR A 106 -0.74 19.93 -10.67
C THR A 106 -0.93 19.02 -11.90
N SER A 107 -0.42 17.81 -11.86
CA SER A 107 -0.88 16.71 -12.69
C SER A 107 -1.97 16.06 -11.88
N GLU A 108 -3.23 16.26 -12.31
CA GLU A 108 -4.45 15.71 -11.75
C GLU A 108 -4.20 14.54 -10.78
N THR A 109 -4.16 14.85 -9.48
CA THR A 109 -4.19 13.90 -8.37
C THR A 109 -5.57 13.24 -8.35
N LYS A 110 -5.92 12.55 -9.44
CA LYS A 110 -6.94 11.52 -9.41
C LYS A 110 -6.32 10.40 -8.59
N ILE A 111 -6.60 10.49 -7.29
CA ILE A 111 -6.52 9.38 -6.37
C ILE A 111 -7.12 8.18 -7.13
N PRO A 112 -6.50 7.00 -7.11
CA PRO A 112 -7.03 5.86 -7.85
C PRO A 112 -8.53 5.69 -7.60
N PHE A 113 -9.29 5.38 -8.65
CA PHE A 113 -10.76 5.26 -8.64
C PHE A 113 -11.31 4.53 -7.40
N ILE A 114 -10.61 3.50 -6.93
CA ILE A 114 -10.97 2.73 -5.73
C ILE A 114 -10.98 3.56 -4.42
N PHE A 115 -10.04 4.49 -4.26
CA PHE A 115 -9.98 5.37 -3.10
C PHE A 115 -10.98 6.51 -3.22
N ASP A 116 -11.25 7.00 -4.43
CA ASP A 116 -12.32 7.98 -4.68
C ASP A 116 -13.71 7.38 -4.35
N ILE A 117 -13.97 6.14 -4.78
CA ILE A 117 -15.19 5.41 -4.39
C ILE A 117 -15.25 5.24 -2.87
N ALA A 118 -14.15 4.81 -2.26
CA ALA A 118 -14.09 4.62 -0.82
C ALA A 118 -14.36 5.94 -0.07
N ALA A 119 -13.73 7.03 -0.47
CA ALA A 119 -13.93 8.35 0.13
C ALA A 119 -15.37 8.88 -0.08
N LYS A 120 -15.99 8.57 -1.23
CA LYS A 120 -17.35 9.02 -1.55
C LYS A 120 -18.45 8.26 -0.79
N HIS A 121 -18.21 6.99 -0.49
CA HIS A 121 -19.26 6.09 0.00
C HIS A 121 -19.08 5.57 1.42
N LEU A 122 -17.94 5.83 2.05
CA LEU A 122 -17.67 5.48 3.43
C LEU A 122 -17.78 6.70 4.33
N ALA A 123 -18.18 6.49 5.58
CA ALA A 123 -18.00 7.52 6.60
C ALA A 123 -16.50 7.80 6.79
N GLU A 124 -16.15 9.00 7.24
CA GLU A 124 -14.76 9.45 7.39
C GLU A 124 -13.92 8.48 8.25
N ASP A 125 -14.49 8.02 9.36
CA ASP A 125 -13.87 7.06 10.27
C ASP A 125 -13.74 5.64 9.69
N GLU A 126 -14.73 5.17 8.94
CA GLU A 126 -14.71 3.92 8.20
C GLU A 126 -13.63 3.95 7.11
N TYR A 127 -13.55 5.05 6.37
CA TYR A 127 -12.54 5.28 5.35
C TYR A 127 -11.15 5.28 5.97
N GLU A 128 -10.92 6.08 7.01
CA GLU A 128 -9.63 6.16 7.68
C GLU A 128 -9.16 4.80 8.21
N ILE A 129 -10.04 4.07 8.90
CA ILE A 129 -9.72 2.74 9.43
C ILE A 129 -9.41 1.75 8.30
N LEU A 130 -10.21 1.76 7.23
CA LEU A 130 -10.00 0.89 6.07
C LEU A 130 -8.65 1.18 5.41
N MET A 131 -8.33 2.46 5.20
CA MET A 131 -7.07 2.87 4.56
C MET A 131 -5.87 2.49 5.43
N LEU A 132 -5.95 2.69 6.75
CA LEU A 132 -4.88 2.27 7.66
C LEU A 132 -4.68 0.75 7.68
N CYS A 133 -5.77 -0.03 7.66
CA CYS A 133 -5.69 -1.49 7.72
C CYS A 133 -5.30 -2.13 6.38
N GLN A 134 -6.01 -1.79 5.31
CA GLN A 134 -5.92 -2.50 4.03
C GLN A 134 -4.83 -1.95 3.13
N VAL A 135 -4.58 -0.64 3.20
CA VAL A 135 -3.64 0.03 2.30
C VAL A 135 -2.32 0.27 3.02
N ALA A 136 -2.35 0.95 4.16
CA ALA A 136 -1.14 1.15 4.95
C ALA A 136 -0.72 -0.12 5.72
N GLY A 137 -1.50 -1.20 5.72
CA GLY A 137 -1.10 -2.48 6.29
C GLY A 137 -0.86 -2.49 7.80
N TYR A 138 -1.40 -1.52 8.54
CA TYR A 138 -1.36 -1.52 10.01
C TYR A 138 -2.26 -2.63 10.54
N LYS A 139 -1.82 -3.30 11.61
CA LYS A 139 -2.66 -4.25 12.34
C LYS A 139 -3.80 -3.49 13.01
N ARG A 140 -4.98 -4.10 13.09
CA ARG A 140 -6.16 -3.53 13.78
C ARG A 140 -5.86 -3.03 15.21
N ARG A 141 -4.94 -3.70 15.92
CA ARG A 141 -4.47 -3.26 17.25
C ARG A 141 -3.66 -1.96 17.20
N GLU A 142 -2.80 -1.81 16.20
CA GLU A 142 -2.01 -0.58 15.99
C GLU A 142 -2.94 0.57 15.62
N VAL A 143 -3.90 0.33 14.73
CA VAL A 143 -4.92 1.33 14.36
C VAL A 143 -5.79 1.74 15.55
N ALA A 144 -6.22 0.78 16.37
CA ALA A 144 -6.97 1.05 17.61
C ALA A 144 -6.21 1.99 18.55
N GLN A 145 -4.90 1.79 18.69
CA GLN A 145 -4.03 2.66 19.49
C GLN A 145 -3.85 4.04 18.83
N MET A 146 -3.64 4.09 17.51
CA MET A 146 -3.45 5.33 16.76
C MET A 146 -4.67 6.25 16.81
N LEU A 147 -5.87 5.67 16.71
CA LEU A 147 -7.14 6.42 16.68
C LEU A 147 -7.80 6.55 18.07
N ASN A 148 -7.19 6.01 19.12
CA ASN A 148 -7.76 5.93 20.47
C ASN A 148 -9.18 5.31 20.49
N LEU A 149 -9.35 4.19 19.78
CA LEU A 149 -10.62 3.47 19.64
C LEU A 149 -10.51 2.02 20.18
N PRO A 150 -11.60 1.41 20.67
CA PRO A 150 -11.61 -0.01 20.99
C PRO A 150 -11.31 -0.88 19.76
N ILE A 151 -10.52 -1.96 19.93
CA ILE A 151 -10.21 -2.89 18.83
C ILE A 151 -11.45 -3.55 18.22
N GLY A 152 -12.51 -3.73 19.01
CA GLY A 152 -13.81 -4.20 18.55
C GLY A 152 -14.45 -3.22 17.57
N THR A 153 -14.40 -1.93 17.87
CA THR A 153 -14.87 -0.85 16.99
C THR A 153 -14.07 -0.80 15.70
N VAL A 154 -12.74 -0.85 15.77
CA VAL A 154 -11.88 -0.89 14.57
C VAL A 154 -12.19 -2.09 13.70
N THR A 155 -12.37 -3.27 14.31
CA THR A 155 -12.74 -4.49 13.58
C THR A 155 -14.10 -4.37 12.90
N TRP A 156 -15.10 -3.90 13.63
CA TRP A 156 -16.45 -3.72 13.11
C TRP A 156 -16.47 -2.71 11.96
N LYS A 157 -15.88 -1.52 12.14
CA LYS A 157 -15.81 -0.48 11.09
C LYS A 157 -15.03 -0.93 9.86
N ASN A 158 -13.89 -1.61 10.04
CA ASN A 158 -13.13 -2.15 8.90
C ASN A 158 -13.96 -3.16 8.09
N ASN A 159 -14.67 -4.07 8.78
CA ASN A 159 -15.51 -5.06 8.10
C ASN A 159 -16.73 -4.43 7.43
N GLU A 160 -17.35 -3.44 8.06
CA GLU A 160 -18.51 -2.73 7.49
C GLU A 160 -18.09 -1.89 6.28
N ALA A 161 -16.95 -1.21 6.34
CA ALA A 161 -16.36 -0.51 5.21
C ALA A 161 -16.09 -1.44 4.01
N LEU A 162 -15.46 -2.60 4.24
CA LEU A 162 -15.22 -3.61 3.21
C LEU A 162 -16.52 -4.12 2.58
N LYS A 163 -17.56 -4.33 3.40
CA LYS A 163 -18.87 -4.81 2.95
C LYS A 163 -19.59 -3.76 2.09
N LYS A 164 -19.54 -2.49 2.48
CA LYS A 164 -20.09 -1.37 1.70
C LYS A 164 -19.40 -1.26 0.35
N LEU A 165 -18.06 -1.27 0.35
CA LEU A 165 -17.26 -1.21 -0.89
C LEU A 165 -17.53 -2.38 -1.83
N LYS A 166 -17.55 -3.61 -1.31
CA LYS A 166 -17.86 -4.81 -2.12
C LYS A 166 -19.19 -4.68 -2.85
N LYS A 167 -20.24 -4.22 -2.15
CA LYS A 167 -21.58 -3.99 -2.75
C LYS A 167 -21.59 -2.91 -3.83
N ILE A 168 -20.73 -1.91 -3.74
CA ILE A 168 -20.65 -0.82 -4.72
C ILE A 168 -19.94 -1.33 -5.98
N LEU A 169 -18.79 -2.00 -5.80
CA LEU A 169 -18.02 -2.56 -6.90
C LEU A 169 -18.82 -3.63 -7.66
N GLU A 170 -19.55 -4.51 -6.96
CA GLU A 170 -20.43 -5.52 -7.58
C GLU A 170 -21.58 -4.89 -8.39
N LYS A 171 -22.01 -3.67 -8.06
CA LYS A 171 -23.04 -2.96 -8.82
C LYS A 171 -22.46 -2.24 -10.04
N GLU A 172 -21.22 -1.77 -9.96
CA GLU A 172 -20.55 -1.11 -11.09
C GLU A 172 -20.04 -2.13 -12.12
N ASP A 173 -19.59 -3.31 -11.70
CA ASP A 173 -19.18 -4.40 -12.60
C ASP A 173 -20.37 -5.06 -13.33
N ALA A 174 -21.60 -4.79 -12.87
CA ALA A 174 -22.84 -5.31 -13.46
C ALA A 174 -23.51 -4.35 -14.48
N VAL A 175 -22.89 -3.20 -14.75
CA VAL A 175 -23.35 -2.15 -15.69
C VAL A 175 -22.38 -2.08 -16.86
#